data_AF-M6A9P5-F1
#
_entry.id   AF-M6A9P5-F1
#
_cell.length_a   1.000
_cell.length_b   1.000
_cell.length_c   1.000
_cell.angle_alpha   90.00
_cell.angle_beta   90.00
_cell.angle_gamma   90.00
#
_symmetry.space_group_name_H-M   'P 1'
#
loop_
_entity.id
_entity.type
_entity.pdbx_description
1 polymer ?
#
loop_
_entity_poly.entity_id
_entity_poly.type
_entity_poly.pdbx_seq_one_letter_code
_entity_poly.pdbx_strand_id
1 'polypeptide(L)'
;MANFRFRKYQLNRKSELSVRRKHPWIFSGNLSSVTSPFVNGQWLSLFSTENFPIGTGIYSDIGLVAIRVIQFSPSFSKEKIRESLICALQKRNELRKTTNAYRILHGENDFFPGVTIDRLNSTWVVRIYSSSLLAYGRWLVWNLYDICKNYKLGEPQPKRILFDPAEKIGDDKLIFRRHNSKDTSTTSLSSEISDFPLSLAPSAPNLKAEENNILLKSNSYNTTKRIEERLWRGKCEPIKIKTGSTKDSQKSVKRKDNSEKGPLRIRETIQLYGIRFPVELPGQKGGIFLDLRNLRRFLLEKKELSKDKNCLHLFSHTGLTSICMEVAGANSVLSADGSKQALDSFQRVLSLRKKRENDCKHKFVQKNLFQELEDILKDKTFGLIVIDPPNLTPDAKSKQNAFRSYSYLFGSCLASLEESGTIILCSCSGRIRSEELESLAQNILKTKGWTFERFTSLKPEADHPIRKNFPEGNYFKVHIYENCKKN
;
A
#
# COMPACT_ATOMS: atom_id res chain seq x y z
N MET A 1 14.22 -25.89 11.29
CA MET A 1 12.82 -25.53 11.63
C MET A 1 12.83 -24.22 12.40
N ALA A 2 11.91 -23.28 12.13
CA ALA A 2 11.79 -22.07 12.96
C ALA A 2 11.41 -22.47 14.40
N ASN A 3 12.26 -22.13 15.37
CA ASN A 3 12.00 -22.37 16.79
C ASN A 3 11.25 -21.16 17.35
N PHE A 4 9.98 -21.33 17.70
CA PHE A 4 9.15 -20.25 18.23
C PHE A 4 9.32 -20.21 19.75
N ARG A 5 10.06 -19.21 20.25
CA ARG A 5 10.22 -18.98 21.70
C ARG A 5 9.15 -18.00 22.18
N PHE A 6 8.16 -18.49 22.90
CA PHE A 6 7.07 -17.67 23.44
C PHE A 6 7.42 -17.12 24.83
N ARG A 7 7.14 -15.85 25.07
CA ARG A 7 7.11 -15.26 26.42
C ARG A 7 5.68 -15.04 26.87
N LYS A 8 5.40 -15.24 28.16
CA LYS A 8 4.08 -14.97 28.72
C LYS A 8 3.81 -13.46 28.76
N TYR A 9 2.63 -13.05 28.33
CA TYR A 9 2.12 -11.70 28.52
C TYR A 9 0.71 -11.74 29.10
N GLN A 10 0.55 -11.11 30.27
CA GLN A 10 -0.72 -11.00 30.98
C GLN A 10 -1.50 -9.78 30.46
N LEU A 11 -2.69 -10.02 29.92
CA LEU A 11 -3.56 -8.96 29.41
C LEU A 11 -4.23 -8.21 30.56
N ASN A 12 -4.46 -6.91 30.37
CA ASN A 12 -5.45 -6.19 31.17
C ASN A 12 -6.88 -6.45 30.63
N ARG A 13 -7.89 -6.09 31.43
CA ARG A 13 -9.31 -6.32 31.10
C ARG A 13 -9.72 -5.76 29.73
N LYS A 14 -9.23 -4.57 29.36
CA LYS A 14 -9.54 -3.93 28.07
C LYS A 14 -8.94 -4.70 26.88
N SER A 15 -7.68 -5.09 26.97
CA SER A 15 -7.00 -5.86 25.92
C SER A 15 -7.56 -7.27 25.80
N GLU A 16 -7.94 -7.91 26.91
CA GLU A 16 -8.62 -9.20 26.89
C GLU A 16 -9.96 -9.13 26.15
N LEU A 17 -10.80 -8.13 26.44
CA LEU A 17 -12.07 -7.94 25.72
C LEU A 17 -11.85 -7.79 24.21
N SER A 18 -10.80 -7.07 23.80
CA SER A 18 -10.39 -6.92 22.39
C SER A 18 -10.06 -8.27 21.74
N VAL A 19 -9.22 -9.08 22.42
CA VAL A 19 -8.83 -10.42 21.96
C VAL A 19 -10.02 -11.37 21.89
N ARG A 20 -10.91 -11.36 22.89
CA ARG A 20 -12.14 -12.17 22.91
C ARG A 20 -13.10 -11.80 21.78
N ARG A 21 -13.15 -10.52 21.40
CA ARG A 21 -13.87 -10.04 20.21
C ARG A 21 -13.15 -10.34 18.90
N LYS A 22 -12.04 -11.09 18.92
CA LYS A 22 -11.21 -11.47 17.76
C LYS A 22 -10.61 -10.28 17.01
N HIS A 23 -10.38 -9.16 17.72
CA HIS A 23 -9.71 -8.00 17.15
C HIS A 23 -8.19 -8.27 17.07
N PRO A 24 -7.53 -7.99 15.93
CA PRO A 24 -6.13 -8.38 15.71
C PRO A 24 -5.11 -7.49 16.43
N TRP A 25 -5.51 -6.34 16.96
CA TRP A 25 -4.58 -5.37 17.54
C TRP A 25 -4.80 -5.15 19.03
N ILE A 26 -3.68 -5.03 19.74
CA ILE A 26 -3.58 -4.45 21.07
C ILE A 26 -2.70 -3.20 20.94
N PHE A 27 -3.25 -2.05 21.29
CA PHE A 27 -2.58 -0.75 21.16
C PHE A 27 -1.60 -0.50 22.31
N SER A 28 -0.53 0.26 22.04
CA SER A 28 0.51 0.61 23.02
C SER A 28 -0.04 1.26 24.28
N GLY A 29 -1.01 2.17 24.14
CA GLY A 29 -1.69 2.82 25.27
C GLY A 29 -2.58 1.88 26.12
N ASN A 30 -2.76 0.62 25.71
CA ASN A 30 -3.50 -0.39 26.45
C ASN A 30 -2.59 -1.51 26.99
N LEU A 31 -1.27 -1.37 26.95
CA LEU A 31 -0.37 -2.35 27.55
C LEU A 31 -0.38 -2.28 29.08
N SER A 32 -0.12 -3.39 29.75
CA SER A 32 0.22 -3.39 31.18
C SER A 32 1.65 -2.88 31.38
N SER A 33 1.97 -2.36 32.56
CA SER A 33 3.27 -1.76 32.90
C SER A 33 4.47 -2.71 32.75
N VAL A 34 4.22 -4.01 32.61
CA VAL A 34 5.23 -5.08 32.52
C VAL A 34 5.51 -5.45 31.06
N THR A 35 5.96 -4.48 30.25
CA THR A 35 6.39 -4.72 28.85
C THR A 35 7.85 -4.41 28.57
N SER A 36 8.57 -3.84 29.55
CA SER A 36 10.00 -3.49 29.46
C SER A 36 10.96 -4.64 29.08
N PRO A 37 10.68 -5.94 29.28
CA PRO A 37 11.64 -6.99 28.92
C PRO A 37 11.46 -7.59 27.52
N PHE A 38 10.52 -7.12 26.69
CA PHE A 38 10.29 -7.69 25.35
C PHE A 38 11.11 -6.98 24.28
N VAL A 39 11.60 -7.78 23.33
CA VAL A 39 12.31 -7.29 22.14
C VAL A 39 11.37 -7.21 20.96
N ASN A 40 11.62 -6.31 20.01
CA ASN A 40 10.85 -6.20 18.78
C ASN A 40 10.75 -7.57 18.04
N GLY A 41 9.55 -7.98 17.65
CA GLY A 41 9.28 -9.27 17.02
C GLY A 41 9.21 -10.46 17.98
N GLN A 42 9.25 -10.24 19.30
CA GLN A 42 9.09 -11.30 20.30
C GLN A 42 7.71 -11.95 20.20
N TRP A 43 7.68 -13.28 20.09
CA TRP A 43 6.45 -14.06 20.18
C TRP A 43 5.95 -14.12 21.62
N LEU A 44 4.65 -13.89 21.79
CA LEU A 44 3.98 -13.85 23.09
C LEU A 44 2.85 -14.89 23.15
N SER A 45 2.77 -15.58 24.28
CA SER A 45 1.56 -16.29 24.69
C SER A 45 0.72 -15.32 25.53
N LEU A 46 -0.50 -15.05 25.09
CA LEU A 46 -1.40 -14.06 25.68
C LEU A 46 -2.31 -14.74 26.71
N PHE A 47 -2.30 -14.25 27.94
CA PHE A 47 -3.09 -14.77 29.05
C PHE A 47 -4.19 -13.79 29.46
N SER A 48 -5.39 -14.30 29.76
CA SER A 48 -6.51 -13.54 30.36
C SER A 48 -6.15 -13.06 31.75
N THR A 49 -6.93 -12.12 32.32
CA THR A 49 -6.80 -11.64 33.70
C THR A 49 -6.88 -12.75 34.75
N GLU A 50 -7.54 -13.86 34.41
CA GLU A 50 -7.67 -15.08 35.23
C GLU A 50 -6.55 -16.10 34.98
N ASN A 51 -5.50 -15.70 34.26
CA ASN A 51 -4.31 -16.51 33.98
C ASN A 51 -4.58 -17.75 33.09
N PHE A 52 -5.57 -17.68 32.19
CA PHE A 52 -5.79 -18.68 31.15
C PHE A 52 -5.19 -18.25 29.81
N PRO A 53 -4.54 -19.14 29.04
CA PRO A 53 -4.05 -18.80 27.71
C PRO A 53 -5.21 -18.62 26.74
N ILE A 54 -5.25 -17.49 26.02
CA ILE A 54 -6.34 -17.15 25.10
C ILE A 54 -5.89 -16.82 23.67
N GLY A 55 -4.58 -16.72 23.43
CA GLY A 55 -4.06 -16.40 22.10
C GLY A 55 -2.55 -16.32 22.04
N THR A 56 -2.04 -16.08 20.84
CA THR A 56 -0.63 -15.77 20.59
C THR A 56 -0.49 -14.52 19.76
N GLY A 57 0.52 -13.70 20.04
CA GLY A 57 0.79 -12.47 19.31
C GLY A 57 2.28 -12.20 19.12
N ILE A 58 2.58 -11.18 18.34
CA ILE A 58 3.94 -10.67 18.13
C ILE A 58 4.01 -9.24 18.65
N TYR A 59 5.01 -8.96 19.48
CA TYR A 59 5.26 -7.65 20.06
C TYR A 59 6.00 -6.73 19.08
N SER A 60 5.61 -5.45 19.09
CA SER A 60 6.27 -4.34 18.39
C SER A 60 6.61 -3.27 19.42
N ASP A 61 7.87 -2.85 19.45
CA ASP A 61 8.36 -1.74 20.30
C ASP A 61 8.11 -0.37 19.67
N ILE A 62 7.65 -0.35 18.41
CA ILE A 62 7.38 0.83 17.62
C ILE A 62 5.93 0.85 17.10
N GLY A 63 5.42 2.06 16.87
CA GLY A 63 4.09 2.31 16.35
C GLY A 63 2.96 2.20 17.38
N LEU A 64 1.73 2.45 16.93
CA LEU A 64 0.54 2.45 17.79
C LEU A 64 0.06 1.05 18.18
N VAL A 65 0.34 0.04 17.34
CA VAL A 65 -0.07 -1.35 17.57
C VAL A 65 1.10 -2.10 18.19
N ALA A 66 1.05 -2.30 19.51
CA ALA A 66 2.14 -2.92 20.25
C ALA A 66 2.11 -4.45 20.22
N ILE A 67 0.93 -5.08 20.09
CA ILE A 67 0.84 -6.53 19.87
C ILE A 67 -0.14 -6.79 18.73
N ARG A 68 0.33 -7.56 17.74
CA ARG A 68 -0.50 -8.13 16.68
C ARG A 68 -0.83 -9.57 17.03
N VAL A 69 -2.11 -9.87 17.21
CA VAL A 69 -2.61 -11.20 17.57
C VAL A 69 -2.61 -12.09 16.33
N ILE A 70 -1.83 -13.17 16.35
CA ILE A 70 -1.65 -14.10 15.24
C ILE A 70 -2.66 -15.25 15.29
N GLN A 71 -2.95 -15.79 16.47
CA GLN A 71 -3.97 -16.82 16.66
C GLN A 71 -4.80 -16.52 17.91
N PHE A 72 -6.11 -16.76 17.81
CA PHE A 72 -7.08 -16.63 18.89
C PHE A 72 -7.41 -18.00 19.48
N SER A 73 -6.37 -18.73 19.90
CA SER A 73 -6.48 -20.06 20.52
C SER A 73 -5.53 -20.19 21.72
N PRO A 74 -5.86 -21.03 22.72
CA PRO A 74 -5.01 -21.25 23.89
C PRO A 74 -3.59 -21.74 23.56
N SER A 75 -3.44 -22.51 22.48
CA SER A 75 -2.16 -23.00 21.99
C SER A 75 -1.90 -22.53 20.55
N PHE A 76 -0.62 -22.33 20.24
CA PHE A 76 -0.16 -22.07 18.88
C PHE A 76 -0.17 -23.37 18.06
N SER A 77 -0.67 -23.32 16.83
CA SER A 77 -0.60 -24.45 15.89
C SER A 77 -0.18 -23.96 14.51
N LYS A 78 0.91 -24.54 14.00
CA LYS A 78 1.43 -24.28 12.65
C LYS A 78 0.48 -24.83 11.59
N GLU A 79 -0.20 -25.92 11.91
CA GLU A 79 -1.17 -26.62 11.08
C GLU A 79 -2.37 -25.70 10.81
N LYS A 80 -2.93 -25.10 11.87
CA LYS A 80 -4.01 -24.10 11.74
C LYS A 80 -3.61 -22.86 10.93
N ILE A 81 -2.34 -22.46 10.99
CA ILE A 81 -1.82 -21.39 10.12
C ILE A 81 -1.81 -21.85 8.66
N ARG A 82 -1.33 -23.07 8.38
CA ARG A 82 -1.33 -23.62 7.01
C ARG A 82 -2.76 -23.80 6.47
N GLU A 83 -3.70 -24.27 7.28
CA GLU A 83 -5.12 -24.33 6.94
C GLU A 83 -5.66 -22.94 6.59
N SER A 84 -5.34 -21.93 7.41
CA SER A 84 -5.76 -20.54 7.17
C SER A 84 -5.17 -19.98 5.87
N LEU A 85 -3.93 -20.34 5.50
CA LEU A 85 -3.30 -19.97 4.24
C LEU A 85 -4.04 -20.61 3.05
N ILE A 86 -4.42 -21.88 3.16
CA ILE A 86 -5.22 -22.59 2.15
C ILE A 86 -6.59 -21.92 1.99
N CYS A 87 -7.27 -21.59 3.09
CA CYS A 87 -8.53 -20.85 3.06
C CYS A 87 -8.37 -19.49 2.37
N ALA A 88 -7.30 -18.75 2.68
CA ALA A 88 -7.02 -17.46 2.04
C ALA A 88 -6.81 -17.61 0.53
N LEU A 89 -6.10 -18.65 0.08
CA LEU A 89 -5.97 -18.98 -1.34
C LEU A 89 -7.33 -19.29 -1.97
N GLN A 90 -8.12 -20.19 -1.37
CA GLN A 90 -9.40 -20.64 -1.90
C GLN A 90 -10.39 -19.49 -2.13
N LYS A 91 -10.39 -18.45 -1.28
CA LYS A 91 -11.19 -17.22 -1.50
C LYS A 91 -10.92 -16.55 -2.86
N ARG A 92 -9.75 -16.76 -3.46
CA ARG A 92 -9.35 -16.18 -4.76
C ARG A 92 -9.56 -17.13 -5.93
N ASN A 93 -10.10 -18.34 -5.72
CA ASN A 93 -10.32 -19.33 -6.79
C ASN A 93 -11.12 -18.77 -7.96
N GLU A 94 -12.26 -18.11 -7.70
CA GLU A 94 -13.09 -17.54 -8.78
C GLU A 94 -12.37 -16.40 -9.50
N LEU A 95 -11.69 -15.55 -8.75
CA LEU A 95 -10.96 -14.42 -9.30
C LEU A 95 -9.79 -14.87 -10.20
N ARG A 96 -9.12 -15.97 -9.84
CA ARG A 96 -8.05 -16.57 -10.65
C ARG A 96 -8.47 -16.97 -12.05
N LYS A 97 -9.76 -17.27 -12.26
CA LYS A 97 -10.28 -17.64 -13.58
C LYS A 97 -10.32 -16.43 -14.53
N THR A 98 -10.41 -15.21 -13.99
CA THR A 98 -10.61 -13.99 -14.79
C THR A 98 -9.38 -13.07 -14.82
N THR A 99 -8.43 -13.26 -13.89
CA THR A 99 -7.22 -12.44 -13.80
C THR A 99 -6.01 -13.22 -13.28
N ASN A 100 -4.82 -12.84 -13.74
CA ASN A 100 -3.53 -13.31 -13.21
C ASN A 100 -2.91 -12.33 -12.18
N ALA A 101 -3.66 -11.30 -11.78
CA ALA A 101 -3.26 -10.27 -10.83
C ALA A 101 -4.31 -10.00 -9.75
N TYR A 102 -3.98 -10.35 -8.52
CA TYR A 102 -4.85 -10.24 -7.34
C TYR A 102 -4.04 -10.35 -6.04
N ARG A 103 -4.66 -9.93 -4.95
CA ARG A 103 -4.08 -10.04 -3.60
C ARG A 103 -4.30 -11.42 -3.02
N ILE A 104 -3.22 -12.17 -2.77
CA ILE A 104 -3.28 -13.49 -2.13
C ILE A 104 -3.59 -13.34 -0.63
N LEU A 105 -2.81 -12.52 0.07
CA LEU A 105 -3.01 -12.24 1.51
C LEU A 105 -3.31 -10.76 1.71
N HIS A 106 -4.38 -10.48 2.45
CA HIS A 106 -4.81 -9.13 2.78
C HIS A 106 -4.67 -8.80 4.28
N GLY A 107 -3.49 -9.08 4.84
CA GLY A 107 -3.16 -8.67 6.20
C GLY A 107 -4.10 -9.26 7.24
N GLU A 108 -4.53 -8.42 8.17
CA GLU A 108 -5.50 -8.71 9.22
C GLU A 108 -6.80 -9.31 8.68
N ASN A 109 -7.25 -8.89 7.49
CA ASN A 109 -8.49 -9.35 6.88
C ASN A 109 -8.44 -10.82 6.43
N ASP A 110 -7.25 -11.39 6.26
CA ASP A 110 -7.03 -12.82 6.04
C ASP A 110 -6.42 -13.53 7.25
N PHE A 111 -6.43 -12.91 8.44
CA PHE A 111 -5.83 -13.44 9.68
C PHE A 111 -4.29 -13.49 9.67
N PHE A 112 -3.64 -12.71 8.82
CA PHE A 112 -2.18 -12.57 8.76
C PHE A 112 -1.75 -11.12 9.01
N PRO A 113 -1.89 -10.60 10.26
CA PRO A 113 -1.67 -9.19 10.55
C PRO A 113 -0.36 -8.64 9.99
N GLY A 114 -0.44 -7.48 9.33
CA GLY A 114 0.73 -6.77 8.79
C GLY A 114 1.52 -7.51 7.70
N VAL A 115 0.93 -8.49 7.01
CA VAL A 115 1.53 -9.13 5.83
C VAL A 115 0.55 -9.13 4.67
N THR A 116 0.92 -8.48 3.56
CA THR A 116 0.18 -8.60 2.30
C THR A 116 1.04 -9.23 1.21
N ILE A 117 0.40 -9.99 0.33
CA ILE A 117 1.06 -10.65 -0.80
C ILE A 117 0.19 -10.41 -2.02
N ASP A 118 0.71 -9.66 -2.99
CA ASP A 118 0.07 -9.46 -4.28
C ASP A 118 0.71 -10.38 -5.31
N ARG A 119 -0.11 -11.14 -6.05
CA ARG A 119 0.34 -11.84 -7.24
C ARG A 119 0.20 -10.90 -8.43
N LEU A 120 1.28 -10.72 -9.17
CA LEU A 120 1.32 -10.01 -10.44
C LEU A 120 1.91 -10.95 -11.49
N ASN A 121 1.02 -11.68 -12.17
CA ASN A 121 1.37 -12.74 -13.10
C ASN A 121 2.27 -13.81 -12.46
N SER A 122 3.58 -13.80 -12.77
CA SER A 122 4.55 -14.78 -12.27
C SER A 122 5.38 -14.29 -11.07
N THR A 123 5.13 -13.06 -10.61
CA THR A 123 5.86 -12.45 -9.49
C THR A 123 4.93 -12.23 -8.31
N TRP A 124 5.37 -12.62 -7.11
CA TRP A 124 4.74 -12.20 -5.86
C TRP A 124 5.43 -10.94 -5.33
N VAL A 125 4.64 -9.95 -4.95
CA VAL A 125 5.09 -8.74 -4.24
C VAL A 125 4.60 -8.83 -2.81
N VAL A 126 5.56 -8.98 -1.89
CA VAL A 126 5.32 -9.16 -0.46
C VAL A 126 5.57 -7.84 0.25
N ARG A 127 4.61 -7.42 1.07
CA ARG A 127 4.74 -6.28 1.97
C ARG A 127 4.58 -6.72 3.41
N ILE A 128 5.52 -6.29 4.24
CA ILE A 128 5.52 -6.51 5.67
C ILE A 128 5.51 -5.13 6.31
N TYR A 129 4.43 -4.80 7.02
CA TYR A 129 4.12 -3.44 7.47
C TYR A 129 4.88 -3.02 8.74
N SER A 130 5.59 -3.94 9.38
CA SER A 130 6.36 -3.65 10.58
C SER A 130 7.58 -4.56 10.65
N SER A 131 8.71 -4.00 11.09
CA SER A 131 9.95 -4.73 11.36
C SER A 131 9.75 -5.92 12.31
N SER A 132 8.85 -5.80 13.30
CA SER A 132 8.46 -6.87 14.23
C SER A 132 7.99 -8.15 13.51
N LEU A 133 7.43 -8.01 12.31
CA LEU A 133 6.82 -9.10 11.56
C LEU A 133 7.75 -9.69 10.49
N LEU A 134 8.99 -9.21 10.32
CA LEU A 134 9.86 -9.66 9.22
C LEU A 134 10.08 -11.17 9.22
N ALA A 135 10.41 -11.75 10.37
CA ALA A 135 10.60 -13.20 10.51
C ALA A 135 9.30 -13.97 10.23
N TYR A 136 8.17 -13.48 10.77
CA TYR A 136 6.86 -14.08 10.58
C TYR A 136 6.40 -14.03 9.11
N GLY A 137 6.49 -12.87 8.47
CA GLY A 137 6.11 -12.69 7.07
C GLY A 137 6.96 -13.54 6.12
N ARG A 138 8.28 -13.64 6.34
CA ARG A 138 9.13 -14.56 5.57
C ARG A 138 8.73 -16.02 5.76
N TRP A 139 8.39 -16.42 6.99
CA TRP A 139 7.91 -17.76 7.29
C TRP A 139 6.55 -18.06 6.64
N LEU A 140 5.62 -17.09 6.61
CA LEU A 140 4.34 -17.21 5.88
C LEU A 140 4.56 -17.40 4.38
N VAL A 141 5.43 -16.58 3.77
CA VAL A 141 5.76 -16.66 2.35
C VAL A 141 6.32 -18.04 1.99
N TRP A 142 7.22 -18.59 2.83
CA TRP A 142 7.76 -19.93 2.61
C TRP A 142 6.69 -21.02 2.70
N ASN A 143 5.80 -20.96 3.69
CA ASN A 143 4.69 -21.91 3.81
C ASN A 143 3.74 -21.80 2.62
N LEU A 144 3.40 -20.58 2.20
CA LEU A 144 2.51 -20.35 1.07
C LEU A 144 3.15 -20.88 -0.23
N TYR A 145 4.44 -20.62 -0.45
CA TYR A 145 5.20 -21.15 -1.59
C TYR A 145 5.19 -22.69 -1.62
N ASP A 146 5.40 -23.32 -0.46
CA ASP A 146 5.35 -24.76 -0.30
C ASP A 146 3.94 -25.33 -0.56
N ILE A 147 2.90 -24.71 -0.01
CA ILE A 147 1.49 -25.08 -0.26
C ILE A 147 1.17 -25.05 -1.76
N CYS A 148 1.69 -24.07 -2.49
CA CYS A 148 1.49 -23.93 -3.94
C CYS A 148 2.18 -25.02 -4.79
N LYS A 149 3.00 -25.92 -4.19
CA LYS A 149 3.47 -27.13 -4.89
C LYS A 149 2.33 -28.09 -5.19
N ASN A 150 1.27 -28.06 -4.39
CA ASN A 150 0.11 -28.91 -4.60
C ASN A 150 -0.78 -28.32 -5.71
N TYR A 151 -0.65 -28.89 -6.92
CA TYR A 151 -1.40 -28.45 -8.10
C TYR A 151 -2.92 -28.48 -7.91
N LYS A 152 -3.46 -29.30 -6.99
CA LYS A 152 -4.90 -29.38 -6.71
C LYS A 152 -5.49 -28.08 -6.15
N LEU A 153 -4.66 -27.18 -5.60
CA LEU A 153 -5.12 -25.88 -5.09
C LEU A 153 -5.27 -24.82 -6.21
N GLY A 154 -4.74 -25.08 -7.41
CA GLY A 154 -4.84 -24.19 -8.57
C GLY A 154 -4.11 -22.85 -8.45
N GLU A 155 -3.35 -22.62 -7.38
CA GLU A 155 -2.44 -21.47 -7.26
C GLU A 155 -1.05 -21.88 -7.77
N PRO A 156 -0.55 -21.29 -8.86
CA PRO A 156 0.77 -21.59 -9.36
C PRO A 156 1.85 -20.97 -8.49
N GLN A 157 2.99 -21.65 -8.41
CA GLN A 157 4.16 -21.10 -7.76
C GLN A 157 4.70 -19.85 -8.50
N PRO A 158 5.16 -18.84 -7.75
CA PRO A 158 5.79 -17.68 -8.36
C PRO A 158 7.16 -18.05 -8.94
N LYS A 159 7.51 -17.44 -10.07
CA LYS A 159 8.88 -17.46 -10.61
C LYS A 159 9.79 -16.50 -9.83
N ARG A 160 9.22 -15.46 -9.21
CA ARG A 160 9.96 -14.45 -8.44
C ARG A 160 9.16 -14.02 -7.22
N ILE A 161 9.86 -13.74 -6.12
CA ILE A 161 9.29 -13.15 -4.92
C ILE A 161 10.08 -11.87 -4.63
N LEU A 162 9.36 -10.75 -4.57
CA LEU A 162 9.90 -9.43 -4.27
C LEU A 162 9.40 -8.98 -2.92
N PHE A 163 10.31 -8.68 -1.99
CA PHE A 163 9.96 -8.04 -0.73
C PHE A 163 10.10 -6.52 -0.91
N ASP A 164 8.99 -5.81 -0.80
CA ASP A 164 8.98 -4.34 -0.79
C ASP A 164 9.29 -3.85 0.64
N PRO A 165 10.34 -3.05 0.85
CA PRO A 165 10.79 -2.67 2.19
C PRO A 165 9.73 -1.85 2.95
N ALA A 166 9.64 -2.10 4.27
CA ALA A 166 8.70 -1.46 5.19
C ALA A 166 8.79 0.08 5.20
N GLU A 167 9.97 0.63 4.90
CA GLU A 167 10.28 2.08 4.84
C GLU A 167 9.38 2.86 3.86
N LYS A 168 8.78 2.19 2.86
CA LYS A 168 7.87 2.82 1.88
C LYS A 168 6.38 2.79 2.28
N ILE A 169 6.06 2.17 3.41
CA ILE A 169 4.69 1.72 3.70
C ILE A 169 4.06 2.45 4.91
N GLY A 170 4.87 3.10 5.76
CA GLY A 170 4.40 3.98 6.85
C GLY A 170 4.66 3.42 8.25
N ASP A 171 4.94 4.35 9.18
CA ASP A 171 5.28 4.26 10.61
C ASP A 171 6.69 3.78 11.01
N ASP A 172 7.33 2.85 10.31
CA ASP A 172 8.72 2.46 10.62
C ASP A 172 9.71 3.36 9.86
N LYS A 173 9.90 4.61 10.31
CA LYS A 173 11.19 5.27 10.08
C LYS A 173 12.22 4.47 10.88
N LEU A 174 12.92 3.54 10.25
CA LEU A 174 14.07 2.84 10.81
C LEU A 174 15.11 3.89 11.28
N ILE A 175 14.99 4.37 12.51
CA ILE A 175 16.04 5.13 13.17
C ILE A 175 17.13 4.10 13.49
N PHE A 176 18.09 3.95 12.59
CA PHE A 176 19.35 3.30 12.93
C PHE A 176 20.00 4.15 14.03
N ARG A 177 19.80 3.77 15.30
CA ARG A 177 20.68 4.21 16.39
C ARG A 177 22.07 3.67 16.05
N ARG A 178 22.98 4.57 15.66
CA ARG A 178 24.41 4.28 15.63
C ARG A 178 24.81 3.98 17.07
N HIS A 179 25.02 2.71 17.40
CA HIS A 179 25.93 2.38 18.49
C HIS A 179 27.34 2.74 18.02
N ASN A 180 27.76 3.95 18.34
CA ASN A 180 29.19 4.25 18.38
C ASN A 180 29.72 3.65 19.67
N SER A 181 30.33 2.47 19.56
CA SER A 181 31.29 1.99 20.54
C SER A 181 32.51 2.90 20.50
N LYS A 182 32.61 3.80 21.47
CA LYS A 182 33.91 4.29 21.96
C LYS A 182 33.84 4.28 23.47
N ASP A 183 34.23 3.13 24.02
CA ASP A 183 34.85 3.10 25.33
C ASP A 183 36.17 3.88 25.23
N THR A 184 36.27 4.96 25.99
CA THR A 184 37.48 5.34 26.73
C THR A 184 37.06 6.13 27.96
N SER A 185 37.29 5.50 29.11
CA SER A 185 37.42 6.04 30.46
C SER A 185 37.73 7.53 30.60
N THR A 186 37.04 8.22 31.51
CA THR A 186 37.61 8.72 32.78
C THR A 186 36.51 9.28 33.71
N THR A 187 36.61 8.86 34.96
CA THR A 187 36.00 9.33 36.21
C THR A 187 35.83 10.85 36.39
N SER A 188 34.70 11.27 36.97
CA SER A 188 34.65 12.00 38.27
C SER A 188 33.21 12.30 38.72
N LEU A 189 32.98 12.12 40.02
CA LEU A 189 31.81 12.49 40.83
C LEU A 189 31.59 14.02 40.90
N SER A 190 30.33 14.42 41.17
CA SER A 190 29.85 15.51 42.09
C SER A 190 28.54 16.11 41.51
N SER A 191 27.36 15.80 42.05
CA SER A 191 26.66 16.42 43.21
C SER A 191 25.87 17.70 42.88
N GLU A 192 24.71 17.82 43.55
CA GLU A 192 23.85 19.02 43.75
C GLU A 192 22.84 19.33 42.62
N ILE A 193 21.53 19.05 42.78
CA ILE A 193 20.50 19.71 43.61
C ILE A 193 20.33 21.21 43.28
N SER A 194 19.20 21.56 42.67
CA SER A 194 18.29 22.61 43.19
C SER A 194 16.99 22.68 42.39
N ASP A 195 15.93 22.94 43.14
CA ASP A 195 14.51 22.90 42.82
C ASP A 195 13.98 23.96 41.81
N PHE A 196 12.83 23.59 41.21
CA PHE A 196 11.66 24.33 40.71
C PHE A 196 11.44 25.83 41.11
N PRO A 197 10.34 26.52 40.68
CA PRO A 197 9.58 26.56 39.41
C PRO A 197 9.25 28.04 38.99
N LEU A 198 8.55 28.24 37.85
CA LEU A 198 7.41 29.17 37.63
C LEU A 198 7.35 29.84 36.24
N SER A 199 6.32 29.41 35.50
CA SER A 199 5.26 30.17 34.83
C SER A 199 5.49 31.44 33.97
N LEU A 200 4.57 31.51 32.99
CA LEU A 200 4.02 32.66 32.24
C LEU A 200 4.63 32.98 30.85
N ALA A 201 3.77 32.77 29.85
CA ALA A 201 3.86 33.19 28.44
C ALA A 201 3.60 34.72 28.30
N PRO A 202 3.25 35.29 27.14
CA PRO A 202 3.57 35.02 25.72
C PRO A 202 4.08 36.29 24.97
N SER A 203 4.77 36.15 23.84
CA SER A 203 4.77 37.20 22.79
C SER A 203 5.37 36.70 21.45
N ALA A 204 4.57 36.78 20.39
CA ALA A 204 5.03 36.96 19.01
C ALA A 204 5.33 38.48 18.79
N PRO A 205 5.88 38.99 17.66
CA PRO A 205 6.06 38.35 16.34
C PRO A 205 7.38 38.71 15.60
N ASN A 206 7.43 38.31 14.32
CA ASN A 206 8.19 38.86 13.17
C ASN A 206 9.41 38.10 12.62
N LEU A 207 9.15 37.52 11.44
CA LEU A 207 9.83 37.77 10.15
C LEU A 207 11.36 37.91 10.17
N LYS A 208 12.02 36.95 9.52
CA LYS A 208 12.90 37.23 8.36
C LYS A 208 13.23 35.94 7.60
N ALA A 209 13.15 36.05 6.29
CA ALA A 209 13.67 35.10 5.33
C ALA A 209 15.20 35.14 5.39
N GLU A 210 15.84 33.98 5.28
CA GLU A 210 17.22 33.88 4.81
C GLU A 210 17.39 32.56 4.06
N GLU A 211 17.60 32.70 2.75
CA GLU A 211 18.14 31.67 1.88
C GLU A 211 19.58 31.36 2.31
N ASN A 212 19.94 30.09 2.38
CA ASN A 212 21.32 29.68 2.18
C ASN A 212 21.34 28.29 1.52
N ASN A 213 21.59 28.30 0.20
CA ASN A 213 22.20 27.20 -0.51
C ASN A 213 23.60 26.96 0.08
N ILE A 214 24.03 25.68 0.20
CA ILE A 214 25.34 25.18 -0.26
C ILE A 214 25.59 23.72 0.21
N LEU A 215 25.97 22.90 -0.78
CA LEU A 215 26.74 21.64 -0.75
C LEU A 215 26.08 20.29 -0.38
N LEU A 216 25.53 19.69 -1.45
CA LEU A 216 25.74 18.29 -1.81
C LEU A 216 27.24 17.91 -1.77
N LYS A 217 27.60 16.88 -1.00
CA LYS A 217 28.53 15.81 -1.41
C LYS A 217 28.60 14.69 -0.36
N SER A 218 28.69 13.46 -0.87
CA SER A 218 29.00 12.20 -0.19
C SER A 218 27.86 11.50 0.58
N ASN A 219 27.25 10.52 -0.08
CA ASN A 219 27.15 9.14 0.43
C ASN A 219 26.41 8.23 -0.59
N SER A 220 26.97 8.08 -1.80
CA SER A 220 26.49 7.08 -2.78
C SER A 220 27.19 5.72 -2.67
N TYR A 221 28.13 5.54 -1.73
CA TYR A 221 28.98 4.35 -1.66
C TYR A 221 28.46 3.21 -0.77
N ASN A 222 27.30 3.37 -0.10
CA ASN A 222 26.75 2.31 0.77
C ASN A 222 25.42 1.69 0.29
N THR A 223 24.91 2.10 -0.87
CA THR A 223 23.60 1.64 -1.38
C THR A 223 23.71 0.41 -2.28
N THR A 224 24.88 0.16 -2.88
CA THR A 224 25.12 -0.95 -3.82
C THR A 224 25.28 -2.31 -3.15
N LYS A 225 25.81 -2.37 -1.91
CA LYS A 225 25.99 -3.64 -1.19
C LYS A 225 24.70 -4.23 -0.60
N ARG A 226 23.61 -3.45 -0.49
CA ARG A 226 22.32 -3.88 0.09
C ARG A 226 21.29 -4.40 -0.93
N ILE A 227 21.63 -4.42 -2.21
CA ILE A 227 20.71 -4.86 -3.28
C ILE A 227 20.89 -6.34 -3.63
N GLU A 228 22.08 -6.92 -3.42
CA GLU A 228 22.31 -8.34 -3.70
C GLU A 228 21.51 -9.28 -2.79
N GLU A 229 21.13 -8.83 -1.58
CA GLU A 229 20.23 -9.56 -0.67
C GLU A 229 18.73 -9.50 -1.06
N ARG A 230 18.37 -8.70 -2.09
CA ARG A 230 16.96 -8.43 -2.46
C ARG A 230 16.37 -9.40 -3.47
N LEU A 231 17.14 -10.36 -3.96
CA LEU A 231 16.69 -11.42 -4.85
C LEU A 231 16.97 -12.76 -4.19
N TRP A 232 15.94 -13.43 -3.68
CA TRP A 232 16.08 -14.84 -3.30
C TRP A 232 16.27 -15.66 -4.58
N ARG A 233 17.53 -15.92 -4.94
CA ARG A 233 17.89 -16.91 -5.97
C ARG A 233 18.00 -18.25 -5.28
N GLY A 234 16.90 -18.99 -5.20
CA GLY A 234 17.00 -20.41 -4.92
C GLY A 234 17.81 -21.06 -6.04
N LYS A 235 18.89 -21.77 -5.68
CA LYS A 235 19.24 -23.08 -6.28
C LYS A 235 20.45 -23.71 -5.59
N CYS A 236 20.37 -25.04 -5.44
CA CYS A 236 21.53 -25.89 -5.24
C CYS A 236 22.30 -26.07 -6.55
N GLU A 237 23.61 -26.24 -6.34
CA GLU A 237 24.68 -26.85 -7.14
C GLU A 237 25.58 -26.00 -8.06
N PRO A 238 26.90 -26.30 -8.03
CA PRO A 238 27.95 -25.43 -8.54
C PRO A 238 28.28 -25.73 -10.01
N ILE A 239 28.55 -24.67 -10.77
CA ILE A 239 29.08 -24.79 -12.13
C ILE A 239 30.58 -25.12 -12.00
N LYS A 240 30.96 -26.36 -12.32
CA LYS A 240 32.35 -26.76 -12.54
C LYS A 240 32.88 -26.06 -13.79
N ILE A 241 33.84 -25.16 -13.63
CA ILE A 241 34.63 -24.63 -14.74
C ILE A 241 35.87 -25.52 -14.87
N LYS A 242 35.99 -26.21 -16.02
CA LYS A 242 37.18 -26.98 -16.39
C LYS A 242 38.37 -26.02 -16.51
N THR A 243 39.41 -26.25 -15.71
CA THR A 243 40.72 -25.63 -15.86
C THR A 243 41.48 -26.32 -17.00
N GLY A 244 41.50 -25.67 -18.16
CA GLY A 244 42.51 -25.91 -19.19
C GLY A 244 43.62 -24.86 -19.03
N SER A 245 44.83 -25.31 -18.72
CA SER A 245 46.03 -24.49 -18.61
C SER A 245 46.53 -24.05 -19.98
N THR A 246 46.85 -22.78 -20.13
CA THR A 246 48.10 -22.30 -20.75
C THR A 246 48.24 -20.79 -20.53
N LYS A 247 49.45 -20.38 -20.17
CA LYS A 247 49.90 -19.01 -19.96
C LYS A 247 49.90 -18.26 -21.29
N ASP A 248 49.53 -16.97 -21.31
CA ASP A 248 50.49 -15.93 -21.70
C ASP A 248 49.98 -14.49 -21.60
N SER A 249 50.89 -13.67 -21.07
CA SER A 249 51.16 -12.24 -21.29
C SER A 249 50.01 -11.21 -21.37
N GLN A 250 50.04 -10.34 -20.36
CA GLN A 250 49.65 -8.93 -20.30
C GLN A 250 49.53 -8.20 -21.66
N LYS A 251 48.35 -7.61 -21.90
CA LYS A 251 48.21 -6.29 -22.52
C LYS A 251 46.91 -5.62 -22.05
N SER A 252 47.08 -4.50 -21.37
CA SER A 252 46.06 -3.64 -20.80
C SER A 252 45.25 -2.95 -21.91
N VAL A 253 44.05 -3.46 -22.18
CA VAL A 253 43.05 -2.75 -22.99
C VAL A 253 42.01 -2.17 -22.04
N LYS A 254 42.02 -0.84 -21.91
CA LYS A 254 40.98 -0.04 -21.25
C LYS A 254 39.61 -0.41 -21.85
N ARG A 255 38.80 -1.19 -21.11
CA ARG A 255 37.37 -1.29 -21.39
C ARG A 255 36.69 -0.04 -20.86
N LYS A 256 36.10 0.74 -21.76
CA LYS A 256 35.09 1.75 -21.45
C LYS A 256 33.90 1.03 -20.81
N ASP A 257 33.79 1.09 -19.48
CA ASP A 257 32.58 0.70 -18.76
C ASP A 257 31.50 1.76 -18.99
N ASN A 258 30.87 1.71 -20.16
CA ASN A 258 29.60 2.37 -20.41
C ASN A 258 28.46 1.42 -20.05
N SER A 259 27.99 1.50 -18.82
CA SER A 259 26.56 1.51 -18.45
C SER A 259 26.40 1.29 -16.95
N GLU A 260 26.13 2.37 -16.22
CA GLU A 260 25.45 2.29 -14.92
C GLU A 260 24.09 1.62 -15.13
N LYS A 261 24.03 0.30 -14.99
CA LYS A 261 22.75 -0.42 -15.00
C LYS A 261 21.99 -0.07 -13.73
N GLY A 262 21.02 0.83 -13.86
CA GLY A 262 20.00 1.11 -12.84
C GLY A 262 19.31 -0.18 -12.35
N PRO A 263 18.54 -0.10 -11.25
CA PRO A 263 17.96 -1.28 -10.60
C PRO A 263 17.14 -2.11 -11.60
N LEU A 264 17.35 -3.44 -11.60
CA LEU A 264 16.66 -4.40 -12.45
C LEU A 264 15.14 -4.23 -12.34
N ARG A 265 14.52 -3.63 -13.37
CA ARG A 265 13.07 -3.50 -13.46
C ARG A 265 12.49 -4.81 -13.97
N ILE A 266 11.73 -5.50 -13.13
CA ILE A 266 10.98 -6.68 -13.54
C ILE A 266 9.74 -6.21 -14.26
N ARG A 267 9.56 -6.68 -15.49
CA ARG A 267 8.33 -6.47 -16.25
C ARG A 267 7.45 -7.70 -16.14
N GLU A 268 6.20 -7.47 -15.80
CA GLU A 268 5.14 -8.48 -15.85
C GLU A 268 4.02 -7.97 -16.76
N THR A 269 3.23 -8.87 -17.32
CA THR A 269 1.99 -8.50 -18.01
C THR A 269 0.83 -9.08 -17.24
N ILE A 270 0.05 -8.19 -16.62
CA ILE A 270 -1.15 -8.59 -15.93
C ILE A 270 -2.33 -8.61 -16.91
N GLN A 271 -3.33 -9.43 -16.61
CA GLN A 271 -4.57 -9.54 -17.35
C GLN A 271 -5.73 -9.24 -16.39
N LEU A 272 -6.47 -8.17 -16.65
CA LEU A 272 -7.66 -7.78 -15.91
C LEU A 272 -8.84 -7.69 -16.88
N TYR A 273 -9.83 -8.58 -16.77
CA TYR A 273 -11.05 -8.57 -17.59
C TYR A 273 -10.77 -8.47 -19.11
N GLY A 274 -9.83 -9.29 -19.59
CA GLY A 274 -9.43 -9.31 -21.01
C GLY A 274 -8.44 -8.21 -21.41
N ILE A 275 -8.15 -7.23 -20.54
CA ILE A 275 -7.15 -6.20 -20.79
C ILE A 275 -5.78 -6.69 -20.34
N ARG A 276 -4.82 -6.68 -21.26
CA ARG A 276 -3.40 -6.91 -20.94
C ARG A 276 -2.72 -5.60 -20.61
N PHE A 277 -2.13 -5.51 -19.43
CA PHE A 277 -1.50 -4.31 -18.91
C PHE A 277 -0.06 -4.63 -18.46
N PRO A 278 0.97 -4.06 -19.10
CA PRO A 278 2.34 -4.21 -18.63
C PRO A 278 2.53 -3.46 -17.30
N VAL A 279 3.19 -4.10 -16.34
CA VAL A 279 3.58 -3.49 -15.06
C VAL A 279 5.09 -3.58 -14.88
N GLU A 280 5.68 -2.57 -14.25
CA GLU A 280 7.08 -2.58 -13.83
C GLU A 280 7.19 -2.70 -12.31
N LEU A 281 8.10 -3.57 -11.86
CA LEU A 281 8.34 -3.90 -10.46
C LEU A 281 9.83 -3.72 -10.09
N PRO A 282 10.14 -3.18 -8.90
CA PRO A 282 9.22 -2.54 -7.97
C PRO A 282 8.67 -1.24 -8.59
N GLY A 283 7.36 -1.07 -8.59
CA GLY A 283 6.72 0.11 -9.15
C GLY A 283 6.66 1.26 -8.15
N GLN A 284 6.23 2.43 -8.63
CA GLN A 284 5.91 3.54 -7.74
C GLN A 284 4.80 3.14 -6.75
N LYS A 285 4.94 3.55 -5.49
CA LYS A 285 4.04 3.16 -4.38
C LYS A 285 3.77 1.65 -4.31
N GLY A 286 4.78 0.85 -4.68
CA GLY A 286 4.73 -0.61 -4.63
C GLY A 286 4.10 -1.26 -5.85
N GLY A 287 3.76 -0.54 -6.92
CA GLY A 287 3.25 -1.12 -8.16
C GLY A 287 1.81 -0.72 -8.46
N ILE A 288 0.91 -1.69 -8.56
CA ILE A 288 -0.46 -1.48 -9.03
C ILE A 288 -1.50 -1.60 -7.92
N PHE A 289 -2.49 -0.72 -7.92
CA PHE A 289 -3.61 -0.74 -6.97
C PHE A 289 -4.67 -1.76 -7.44
N LEU A 290 -4.67 -2.95 -6.85
CA LEU A 290 -5.57 -4.05 -7.21
C LEU A 290 -6.98 -3.92 -6.60
N ASP A 291 -7.14 -3.11 -5.57
CA ASP A 291 -8.40 -2.87 -4.87
C ASP A 291 -9.46 -2.21 -5.76
N LEU A 292 -9.08 -1.31 -6.67
CA LEU A 292 -9.99 -0.66 -7.63
C LEU A 292 -10.34 -1.52 -8.87
N ARG A 293 -10.07 -2.83 -8.83
CA ARG A 293 -10.38 -3.72 -9.96
C ARG A 293 -11.88 -3.82 -10.23
N ASN A 294 -12.74 -3.72 -9.21
CA ASN A 294 -14.19 -3.65 -9.38
C ASN A 294 -14.67 -2.38 -10.10
N LEU A 295 -14.11 -1.21 -9.79
CA LEU A 295 -14.40 0.05 -10.50
C LEU A 295 -14.04 -0.10 -11.97
N ARG A 296 -12.88 -0.69 -12.25
CA ARG A 296 -12.43 -0.96 -13.62
C ARG A 296 -13.35 -1.95 -14.33
N ARG A 297 -13.80 -3.00 -13.64
CA ARG A 297 -14.82 -3.92 -14.19
C ARG A 297 -16.10 -3.18 -14.54
N PHE A 298 -16.58 -2.36 -13.61
CA PHE A 298 -17.82 -1.58 -13.77
C PHE A 298 -17.75 -0.66 -15.00
N LEU A 299 -16.64 0.05 -15.20
CA LEU A 299 -16.42 0.88 -16.40
C LEU A 299 -16.40 0.07 -17.70
N LEU A 300 -15.88 -1.16 -17.67
CA LEU A 300 -15.82 -2.03 -18.86
C LEU A 300 -17.17 -2.69 -19.19
N GLU A 301 -17.97 -2.98 -18.17
CA GLU A 301 -19.33 -3.54 -18.30
C GLU A 301 -20.32 -2.45 -18.74
N LYS A 302 -20.26 -1.27 -18.11
CA LYS A 302 -21.11 -0.10 -18.42
C LYS A 302 -20.39 0.89 -19.35
N LYS A 303 -20.19 0.47 -20.60
CA LYS A 303 -19.43 1.27 -21.59
C LYS A 303 -20.04 2.66 -21.82
N GLU A 304 -21.35 2.80 -21.72
CA GLU A 304 -22.09 4.06 -21.86
C GLU A 304 -21.62 5.19 -20.92
N LEU A 305 -20.93 4.84 -19.83
CA LEU A 305 -20.34 5.83 -18.92
C LEU A 305 -19.14 6.55 -19.53
N SER A 306 -18.37 5.88 -20.39
CA SER A 306 -17.16 6.44 -21.01
C SER A 306 -17.28 6.63 -22.51
N LYS A 307 -18.12 5.83 -23.20
CA LYS A 307 -18.21 5.77 -24.64
C LYS A 307 -18.51 7.15 -25.25
N ASP A 308 -17.69 7.54 -26.23
CA ASP A 308 -17.78 8.81 -26.99
C ASP A 308 -17.65 10.08 -26.13
N LYS A 309 -17.30 9.95 -24.83
CA LYS A 309 -17.15 11.06 -23.89
C LYS A 309 -15.70 11.48 -23.70
N ASN A 310 -15.51 12.73 -23.29
CA ASN A 310 -14.23 13.19 -22.73
C ASN A 310 -14.22 12.85 -21.24
N CYS A 311 -13.19 12.12 -20.79
CA CYS A 311 -13.07 11.66 -19.42
C CYS A 311 -11.93 12.36 -18.68
N LEU A 312 -12.13 12.62 -17.39
CA LEU A 312 -11.10 13.13 -16.47
C LEU A 312 -10.78 12.07 -15.42
N HIS A 313 -9.49 11.81 -15.21
CA HIS A 313 -9.01 10.94 -14.15
C HIS A 313 -8.02 11.69 -13.26
N LEU A 314 -8.45 12.08 -12.07
CA LEU A 314 -7.62 12.72 -11.06
C LEU A 314 -6.93 11.65 -10.21
N PHE A 315 -5.66 11.89 -9.90
CA PHE A 315 -4.77 10.95 -9.18
C PHE A 315 -4.53 9.66 -9.95
N SER A 316 -4.30 9.81 -11.26
CA SER A 316 -4.34 8.72 -12.22
C SER A 316 -3.28 7.62 -12.05
N HIS A 317 -2.22 7.89 -11.28
CA HIS A 317 -1.09 6.99 -11.08
C HIS A 317 -0.53 6.44 -12.42
N THR A 318 -0.39 5.12 -12.53
CA THR A 318 0.07 4.42 -13.73
C THR A 318 -1.04 4.22 -14.78
N GLY A 319 -2.22 4.81 -14.59
CA GLY A 319 -3.23 4.93 -15.63
C GLY A 319 -4.09 3.73 -15.93
N LEU A 320 -4.11 2.70 -15.06
CA LEU A 320 -4.89 1.50 -15.35
C LEU A 320 -6.39 1.81 -15.51
N THR A 321 -6.96 2.67 -14.65
CA THR A 321 -8.37 3.09 -14.77
C THR A 321 -8.59 3.96 -16.02
N SER A 322 -7.63 4.83 -16.38
CA SER A 322 -7.66 5.60 -17.64
C SER A 322 -7.71 4.69 -18.88
N ILE A 323 -6.94 3.59 -18.86
CA ILE A 323 -6.96 2.59 -19.93
C ILE A 323 -8.30 1.84 -19.97
N CYS A 324 -8.93 1.58 -18.84
CA CYS A 324 -10.27 1.00 -18.84
C CYS A 324 -11.31 1.94 -19.47
N MET A 325 -11.22 3.26 -19.24
CA MET A 325 -12.08 4.25 -19.90
C MET A 325 -11.84 4.29 -21.41
N GLU A 326 -10.58 4.24 -21.87
CA GLU A 326 -10.25 4.08 -23.31
C GLU A 326 -10.88 2.82 -23.88
N VAL A 327 -10.69 1.66 -23.24
CA VAL A 327 -11.22 0.37 -23.74
C VAL A 327 -12.75 0.35 -23.74
N ALA A 328 -13.39 1.12 -22.86
CA ALA A 328 -14.84 1.34 -22.84
C ALA A 328 -15.33 2.29 -23.95
N GLY A 329 -14.42 2.93 -24.71
CA GLY A 329 -14.75 3.75 -25.87
C GLY A 329 -14.66 5.26 -25.65
N ALA A 330 -13.90 5.73 -24.66
CA ALA A 330 -13.71 7.17 -24.45
C ALA A 330 -13.08 7.87 -25.66
N ASN A 331 -13.61 9.05 -26.01
CA ASN A 331 -13.05 9.90 -27.07
C ASN A 331 -11.69 10.49 -26.65
N SER A 332 -11.60 10.97 -25.41
CA SER A 332 -10.33 11.41 -24.82
C SER A 332 -10.29 11.13 -23.32
N VAL A 333 -9.08 10.92 -22.77
CA VAL A 333 -8.88 10.78 -21.32
C VAL A 333 -7.78 11.74 -20.88
N LEU A 334 -8.15 12.73 -20.07
CA LEU A 334 -7.23 13.61 -19.36
C LEU A 334 -6.85 12.99 -18.02
N SER A 335 -5.59 12.58 -17.88
CA SER A 335 -5.07 11.93 -16.68
C SER A 335 -4.16 12.89 -15.92
N ALA A 336 -4.53 13.24 -14.70
CA ALA A 336 -3.78 14.16 -13.86
C ALA A 336 -3.20 13.45 -12.64
N ASP A 337 -1.94 13.75 -12.28
CA ASP A 337 -1.29 13.21 -11.08
C ASP A 337 -0.21 14.17 -10.58
N GLY A 338 0.03 14.20 -9.26
CA GLY A 338 1.12 15.01 -8.69
C GLY A 338 2.51 14.44 -8.97
N SER A 339 2.60 13.15 -9.33
CA SER A 339 3.86 12.47 -9.55
C SER A 339 4.23 12.34 -11.02
N LYS A 340 5.29 13.03 -11.42
CA LYS A 340 5.93 12.84 -12.73
C LYS A 340 6.29 11.39 -13.00
N GLN A 341 6.85 10.70 -12.01
CA GLN A 341 7.24 9.29 -12.13
C GLN A 341 6.05 8.38 -12.49
N ALA A 342 4.84 8.70 -12.01
CA ALA A 342 3.65 7.90 -12.25
C ALA A 342 3.18 8.08 -13.70
N LEU A 343 3.13 9.34 -14.14
CA LEU A 343 2.77 9.73 -15.50
C LEU A 343 3.78 9.20 -16.52
N ASP A 344 5.08 9.32 -16.25
CA ASP A 344 6.14 8.73 -17.09
C ASP A 344 5.99 7.20 -17.18
N SER A 345 5.57 6.56 -16.10
CA SER A 345 5.29 5.12 -16.10
C SER A 345 4.05 4.78 -16.92
N PHE A 346 3.00 5.59 -16.81
CA PHE A 346 1.79 5.43 -17.61
C PHE A 346 2.08 5.63 -19.11
N GLN A 347 2.83 6.65 -19.50
CA GLN A 347 3.23 6.86 -20.90
C GLN A 347 4.00 5.65 -21.47
N ARG A 348 4.89 5.05 -20.69
CA ARG A 348 5.61 3.83 -21.08
C ARG A 348 4.69 2.62 -21.19
N VAL A 349 3.65 2.53 -20.35
CA VAL A 349 2.63 1.49 -20.47
C VAL A 349 1.87 1.65 -21.79
N LEU A 350 1.48 2.87 -22.16
CA LEU A 350 0.80 3.13 -23.44
C LEU A 350 1.68 2.80 -24.63
N SER A 351 2.97 3.16 -24.61
CA SER A 351 3.88 2.87 -25.73
C SER A 351 4.14 1.38 -25.95
N LEU A 352 3.93 0.54 -24.92
CA LEU A 352 4.05 -0.92 -25.01
C LEU A 352 2.76 -1.60 -25.51
N ARG A 353 1.65 -0.87 -25.61
CA ARG A 353 0.39 -1.40 -26.14
C ARG A 353 0.38 -1.26 -27.66
N LYS A 354 -0.22 -2.24 -28.35
CA LYS A 354 -0.45 -2.16 -29.80
C LYS A 354 -1.45 -1.04 -30.06
N LYS A 355 -1.09 -0.08 -30.91
CA LYS A 355 -2.00 0.98 -31.35
C LYS A 355 -3.18 0.37 -32.12
N ARG A 356 -4.39 0.89 -31.89
CA ARG A 356 -5.58 0.54 -32.68
C ARG A 356 -5.96 1.73 -33.57
N GLU A 357 -6.57 1.42 -34.72
CA GLU A 357 -7.31 2.42 -35.49
C GLU A 357 -8.45 2.90 -34.58
N ASN A 358 -8.48 4.19 -34.25
CA ASN A 358 -9.34 4.84 -33.24
C ASN A 358 -8.88 4.78 -31.77
N ASP A 359 -7.57 4.76 -31.50
CA ASP A 359 -7.08 4.94 -30.13
C ASP A 359 -7.56 6.27 -29.51
N CYS A 360 -8.02 6.17 -28.26
CA CYS A 360 -8.40 7.31 -27.43
C CYS A 360 -7.25 8.32 -27.31
N LYS A 361 -7.59 9.62 -27.32
CA LYS A 361 -6.62 10.69 -27.09
C LYS A 361 -6.28 10.80 -25.60
N HIS A 362 -5.17 10.20 -25.18
CA HIS A 362 -4.62 10.38 -23.83
C HIS A 362 -3.86 11.71 -23.70
N LYS A 363 -4.20 12.49 -22.67
CA LYS A 363 -3.49 13.71 -22.27
C LYS A 363 -3.05 13.57 -20.81
N PHE A 364 -1.88 14.10 -20.48
CA PHE A 364 -1.29 14.00 -19.15
C PHE A 364 -1.06 15.39 -18.55
N VAL A 365 -1.36 15.55 -17.27
CA VAL A 365 -1.12 16.80 -16.54
C VAL A 365 -0.45 16.49 -15.20
N GLN A 366 0.75 17.03 -15.01
CA GLN A 366 1.44 16.98 -13.72
C GLN A 366 1.15 18.27 -12.94
N LYS A 367 0.36 18.19 -11.87
CA LYS A 367 0.00 19.33 -11.02
C LYS A 367 -0.28 18.88 -9.58
N ASN A 368 -0.18 19.79 -8.61
CA ASN A 368 -0.69 19.53 -7.27
C ASN A 368 -2.22 19.64 -7.29
N LEU A 369 -2.91 18.50 -7.35
CA LEU A 369 -4.36 18.45 -7.48
C LEU A 369 -5.14 19.04 -6.29
N PHE A 370 -4.49 19.27 -5.15
CA PHE A 370 -5.13 19.95 -4.00
C PHE A 370 -5.05 21.47 -4.05
N GLN A 371 -4.25 22.03 -4.97
CA GLN A 371 -3.99 23.47 -5.08
C GLN A 371 -4.32 24.01 -6.47
N GLU A 372 -4.07 23.22 -7.52
CA GLU A 372 -4.10 23.65 -8.91
C GLU A 372 -5.18 22.92 -9.72
N LEU A 373 -6.23 22.42 -9.06
CA LEU A 373 -7.30 21.68 -9.76
C LEU A 373 -8.05 22.56 -10.76
N GLU A 374 -8.28 23.82 -10.41
CA GLU A 374 -9.03 24.77 -11.25
C GLU A 374 -8.35 24.99 -12.61
N ASP A 375 -7.02 25.05 -12.67
CA ASP A 375 -6.27 25.16 -13.92
C ASP A 375 -6.48 23.96 -14.85
N ILE A 376 -6.67 22.78 -14.27
CA ILE A 376 -6.93 21.54 -15.01
C ILE A 376 -8.33 21.58 -15.59
N LEU A 377 -9.29 22.05 -14.80
CA LEU A 377 -10.71 22.12 -15.12
C LEU A 377 -11.07 23.28 -16.06
N LYS A 378 -10.28 24.35 -16.06
CA LYS A 378 -10.52 25.58 -16.82
C LYS A 378 -10.80 25.29 -18.30
N ASP A 379 -11.91 25.86 -18.78
CA ASP A 379 -12.42 25.79 -20.15
C ASP A 379 -12.61 24.36 -20.68
N LYS A 380 -12.89 23.40 -19.79
CA LYS A 380 -13.11 21.99 -20.15
C LYS A 380 -14.36 21.45 -19.48
N THR A 381 -15.02 20.54 -20.20
CA THR A 381 -16.15 19.74 -19.72
C THR A 381 -15.84 18.26 -19.91
N PHE A 382 -16.43 17.42 -19.05
CA PHE A 382 -16.22 15.98 -19.06
C PHE A 382 -17.54 15.25 -18.84
N GLY A 383 -17.80 14.23 -19.66
CA GLY A 383 -18.94 13.34 -19.48
C GLY A 383 -18.72 12.28 -18.40
N LEU A 384 -17.47 12.06 -17.99
CA LEU A 384 -17.08 11.19 -16.87
C LEU A 384 -15.89 11.75 -16.11
N ILE A 385 -16.03 11.89 -14.78
CA ILE A 385 -14.95 12.32 -13.89
C ILE A 385 -14.70 11.25 -12.83
N VAL A 386 -13.45 10.79 -12.71
CA VAL A 386 -12.99 9.87 -11.66
C VAL A 386 -12.03 10.59 -10.71
N ILE A 387 -12.37 10.60 -9.42
CA ILE A 387 -11.59 11.23 -8.35
C ILE A 387 -11.07 10.12 -7.42
N ASP A 388 -9.77 9.82 -7.50
CA ASP A 388 -9.13 8.72 -6.76
C ASP A 388 -7.97 9.17 -5.84
N PRO A 389 -8.24 10.01 -4.82
CA PRO A 389 -7.18 10.61 -4.01
C PRO A 389 -6.43 9.56 -3.16
N PRO A 390 -5.17 9.86 -2.78
CA PRO A 390 -4.44 9.03 -1.82
C PRO A 390 -5.13 9.01 -0.44
N ASN A 391 -4.63 8.18 0.49
CA ASN A 391 -5.18 8.17 1.85
C ASN A 391 -4.97 9.53 2.55
N LEU A 392 -6.06 10.28 2.72
CA LEU A 392 -6.08 11.61 3.34
C LEU A 392 -6.19 11.58 4.87
N THR A 393 -6.28 10.39 5.48
CA THR A 393 -6.44 10.23 6.93
C THR A 393 -5.38 9.29 7.51
N PRO A 394 -4.09 9.69 7.52
CA PRO A 394 -3.04 8.89 8.15
C PRO A 394 -3.32 8.67 9.65
N ASP A 395 -3.89 9.68 10.31
CA ASP A 395 -4.28 9.66 11.72
C ASP A 395 -5.73 10.15 11.92
N ALA A 396 -6.21 10.09 13.17
CA ALA A 396 -7.58 10.49 13.53
C ALA A 396 -7.81 12.01 13.49
N LYS A 397 -6.79 12.83 13.75
CA LYS A 397 -6.88 14.30 13.73
C LYS A 397 -7.05 14.82 12.30
N SER A 398 -6.49 14.10 11.34
CA SER A 398 -6.56 14.44 9.91
C SER A 398 -7.95 14.24 9.27
N LYS A 399 -8.92 13.62 9.97
CA LYS A 399 -10.27 13.33 9.42
C LYS A 399 -11.00 14.59 8.92
N GLN A 400 -10.94 15.69 9.66
CA GLN A 400 -11.62 16.93 9.26
C GLN A 400 -11.01 17.56 8.00
N ASN A 401 -9.68 17.57 7.91
CA ASN A 401 -8.97 18.07 6.73
C ASN A 401 -9.21 17.19 5.50
N ALA A 402 -9.36 15.87 5.70
CA ALA A 402 -9.75 14.97 4.63
C ALA A 402 -11.13 15.33 4.08
N PHE A 403 -12.14 15.56 4.93
CA PHE A 403 -13.47 15.99 4.46
C PHE A 403 -13.40 17.31 3.69
N ARG A 404 -12.65 18.31 4.17
CA ARG A 404 -12.43 19.56 3.41
C ARG A 404 -11.83 19.30 2.03
N SER A 405 -10.86 18.40 1.95
CA SER A 405 -10.20 18.02 0.69
C SER A 405 -11.15 17.28 -0.25
N TYR A 406 -11.95 16.33 0.25
CA TYR A 406 -13.00 15.67 -0.55
C TYR A 406 -14.04 16.67 -1.04
N SER A 407 -14.46 17.60 -0.18
CA SER A 407 -15.42 18.64 -0.56
C SER A 407 -14.88 19.55 -1.66
N TYR A 408 -13.61 19.96 -1.56
CA TYR A 408 -12.94 20.75 -2.59
C TYR A 408 -12.86 19.97 -3.91
N LEU A 409 -12.26 18.78 -3.89
CA LEU A 409 -12.07 17.97 -5.11
C LEU A 409 -13.39 17.69 -5.82
N PHE A 410 -14.39 17.19 -5.08
CA PHE A 410 -15.68 16.83 -5.63
C PHE A 410 -16.46 18.08 -6.09
N GLY A 411 -16.54 19.11 -5.25
CA GLY A 411 -17.28 20.34 -5.54
C GLY A 411 -16.71 21.16 -6.70
N SER A 412 -15.39 21.17 -6.89
CA SER A 412 -14.75 21.84 -8.03
C SER A 412 -14.99 21.10 -9.34
N CYS A 413 -14.98 19.76 -9.32
CA CYS A 413 -15.24 18.95 -10.52
C CYS A 413 -16.66 19.13 -11.08
N LEU A 414 -17.66 19.42 -10.23
CA LEU A 414 -19.04 19.63 -10.68
C LEU A 414 -19.18 20.81 -11.68
N ALA A 415 -18.32 21.82 -11.62
CA ALA A 415 -18.37 22.94 -12.57
C ALA A 415 -17.95 22.54 -14.00
N SER A 416 -17.20 21.45 -14.14
CA SER A 416 -16.73 20.90 -15.42
C SER A 416 -17.42 19.59 -15.78
N LEU A 417 -18.49 19.21 -15.07
CA LEU A 417 -19.28 18.03 -15.40
C LEU A 417 -20.30 18.39 -16.48
N GLU A 418 -20.39 17.58 -17.54
CA GLU A 418 -21.43 17.74 -18.56
C GLU A 418 -22.82 17.39 -17.99
N GLU A 419 -23.86 17.97 -18.58
CA GLU A 419 -25.24 17.58 -18.28
C GLU A 419 -25.44 16.08 -18.59
N SER A 420 -26.10 15.35 -17.68
CA SER A 420 -26.18 13.88 -17.72
C SER A 420 -24.81 13.16 -17.63
N GLY A 421 -23.77 13.85 -17.15
CA GLY A 421 -22.46 13.29 -16.88
C GLY A 421 -22.44 12.35 -15.68
N THR A 422 -21.33 11.64 -15.48
CA THR A 422 -21.10 10.77 -14.32
C THR A 422 -19.89 11.23 -13.52
N ILE A 423 -20.01 11.26 -12.19
CA ILE A 423 -18.90 11.56 -11.28
C ILE A 423 -18.68 10.40 -10.30
N ILE A 424 -17.43 9.98 -10.17
CA ILE A 424 -17.00 8.84 -9.34
C ILE A 424 -16.04 9.35 -8.28
N LEU A 425 -16.37 9.09 -7.01
CA LEU A 425 -15.57 9.46 -5.85
C LEU A 425 -15.04 8.20 -5.16
N CYS A 426 -13.71 8.06 -5.10
CA CYS A 426 -13.05 6.97 -4.40
C CYS A 426 -12.47 7.44 -3.07
N SER A 427 -12.37 6.51 -2.11
CA SER A 427 -11.64 6.72 -0.88
C SER A 427 -10.99 5.42 -0.42
N CYS A 428 -9.74 5.52 0.01
CA CYS A 428 -8.98 4.41 0.61
C CYS A 428 -8.76 4.60 2.13
N SER A 429 -9.61 5.40 2.79
CA SER A 429 -9.52 5.68 4.23
C SER A 429 -10.32 4.66 5.04
N GLY A 430 -9.68 3.97 6.00
CA GLY A 430 -10.37 3.17 7.03
C GLY A 430 -11.10 4.02 8.09
N ARG A 431 -10.84 5.33 8.16
CA ARG A 431 -11.38 6.24 9.19
C ARG A 431 -12.62 7.02 8.75
N ILE A 432 -12.84 7.07 7.43
CA ILE A 432 -14.04 7.64 6.82
C ILE A 432 -14.99 6.50 6.51
N ARG A 433 -16.19 6.56 7.09
CA ARG A 433 -17.24 5.58 6.83
C ARG A 433 -17.86 5.84 5.46
N SER A 434 -18.44 4.81 4.85
CA SER A 434 -19.07 4.96 3.53
C SER A 434 -20.20 5.98 3.60
N GLU A 435 -21.03 5.93 4.64
CA GLU A 435 -22.20 6.78 4.82
C GLU A 435 -21.78 8.26 4.98
N GLU A 436 -20.62 8.52 5.60
CA GLU A 436 -20.08 9.88 5.77
C GLU A 436 -19.62 10.47 4.44
N LEU A 437 -18.97 9.67 3.58
CA LEU A 437 -18.53 10.10 2.25
C LEU A 437 -19.73 10.34 1.33
N GLU A 438 -20.73 9.45 1.41
CA GLU A 438 -21.97 9.56 0.64
C GLU A 438 -22.74 10.84 1.02
N SER A 439 -22.94 11.06 2.32
CA SER A 439 -23.62 12.26 2.83
C SER A 439 -22.92 13.54 2.39
N LEU A 440 -21.58 13.55 2.41
CA LEU A 440 -20.79 14.70 1.96
C LEU A 440 -21.05 15.00 0.48
N ALA A 441 -20.96 13.99 -0.39
CA ALA A 441 -21.12 14.20 -1.83
C ALA A 441 -22.57 14.59 -2.20
N GLN A 442 -23.57 13.96 -1.60
CA GLN A 442 -24.99 14.31 -1.82
C GLN A 442 -25.31 15.73 -1.35
N ASN A 443 -24.78 16.16 -0.20
CA ASN A 443 -24.94 17.54 0.27
C ASN A 443 -24.31 18.54 -0.70
N ILE A 444 -23.13 18.25 -1.23
CA ILE A 444 -22.46 19.13 -2.20
C ILE A 444 -23.24 19.22 -3.51
N LEU A 445 -23.74 18.10 -4.03
CA LEU A 445 -24.62 18.08 -5.21
C LEU A 445 -25.83 18.99 -4.97
N LYS A 446 -26.56 18.77 -3.88
CA LYS A 446 -27.74 19.56 -3.51
C LYS A 446 -27.43 21.05 -3.39
N THR A 447 -26.39 21.44 -2.64
CA THR A 447 -26.01 22.85 -2.44
C THR A 447 -25.57 23.53 -3.74
N LYS A 448 -24.96 22.80 -4.67
CA LYS A 448 -24.56 23.33 -5.98
C LYS A 448 -25.66 23.24 -7.04
N GLY A 449 -26.88 22.86 -6.66
CA GLY A 449 -28.01 22.75 -7.58
C GLY A 449 -27.91 21.59 -8.56
N TRP A 450 -27.29 20.48 -8.15
CA TRP A 450 -27.21 19.26 -8.95
C TRP A 450 -28.07 18.14 -8.37
N THR A 451 -28.65 17.33 -9.24
CA THR A 451 -29.31 16.07 -8.93
C THR A 451 -28.62 14.93 -9.69
N PHE A 452 -28.97 13.68 -9.38
CA PHE A 452 -28.47 12.47 -10.05
C PHE A 452 -29.60 11.45 -10.17
N GLU A 453 -29.57 10.62 -11.21
CA GLU A 453 -30.63 9.60 -11.40
C GLU A 453 -30.31 8.30 -10.69
N ARG A 454 -29.04 7.91 -10.59
CA ARG A 454 -28.62 6.67 -9.96
C ARG A 454 -27.37 6.84 -9.11
N PHE A 455 -27.43 6.28 -7.90
CA PHE A 455 -26.29 6.13 -7.01
C PHE A 455 -25.90 4.65 -6.92
N THR A 456 -24.61 4.36 -7.11
CA THR A 456 -24.04 3.02 -6.95
C THR A 456 -22.84 3.08 -5.99
N SER A 457 -22.84 2.24 -4.96
CA SER A 457 -21.70 2.02 -4.07
C SER A 457 -21.10 0.63 -4.30
N LEU A 458 -19.85 0.56 -4.77
CA LEU A 458 -19.19 -0.73 -5.04
C LEU A 458 -18.61 -1.34 -3.77
N LYS A 459 -18.59 -2.67 -3.72
CA LYS A 459 -17.94 -3.46 -2.65
C LYS A 459 -16.59 -3.98 -3.13
N PRO A 460 -15.58 -4.07 -2.25
CA PRO A 460 -14.29 -4.65 -2.63
C PRO A 460 -14.45 -6.10 -3.08
N GLU A 461 -13.55 -6.55 -3.96
CA GLU A 461 -13.57 -7.92 -4.45
C GLU A 461 -13.03 -8.93 -3.43
N ALA A 462 -13.19 -10.22 -3.72
CA ALA A 462 -12.85 -11.31 -2.81
C ALA A 462 -11.37 -11.35 -2.39
N ASP A 463 -10.48 -10.68 -3.12
CA ASP A 463 -9.07 -10.55 -2.77
C ASP A 463 -8.76 -9.44 -1.75
N HIS A 464 -9.74 -8.60 -1.44
CA HIS A 464 -9.71 -7.56 -0.40
C HIS A 464 -10.87 -7.78 0.59
N PRO A 465 -10.91 -8.92 1.30
CA PRO A 465 -12.01 -9.23 2.21
C PRO A 465 -12.10 -8.21 3.35
N ILE A 466 -13.28 -8.05 3.92
CA ILE A 466 -13.51 -7.22 5.11
C ILE A 466 -13.92 -8.13 6.27
N ARG A 467 -13.33 -7.93 7.46
CA ARG A 467 -13.71 -8.65 8.68
C ARG A 467 -14.57 -7.77 9.58
N LYS A 468 -15.70 -8.31 10.06
CA LYS A 468 -16.58 -7.64 11.04
C LYS A 468 -15.84 -7.28 12.34
N ASN A 469 -14.92 -8.14 12.77
CA ASN A 469 -14.11 -7.97 13.98
C ASN A 469 -12.92 -7.00 13.79
N PHE A 470 -12.76 -6.41 12.60
CA PHE A 470 -11.71 -5.45 12.27
C PHE A 470 -12.25 -4.37 11.31
N PRO A 471 -13.12 -3.47 11.81
CA PRO A 471 -13.78 -2.45 11.00
C PRO A 471 -12.80 -1.47 10.32
N GLU A 472 -11.63 -1.23 10.91
CA GLU A 472 -10.55 -0.41 10.34
C GLU A 472 -10.03 -0.97 9.01
N GLY A 473 -10.19 -2.28 8.80
CA GLY A 473 -9.88 -2.97 7.56
C GLY A 473 -10.86 -2.67 6.42
N ASN A 474 -12.00 -2.03 6.70
CA ASN A 474 -12.94 -1.55 5.68
C ASN A 474 -12.53 -0.16 5.19
N TYR A 475 -11.49 -0.10 4.35
CA TYR A 475 -10.95 1.15 3.84
C TYR A 475 -11.49 1.53 2.46
N PHE A 476 -12.02 0.56 1.70
CA PHE A 476 -12.46 0.73 0.32
C PHE A 476 -13.82 1.45 0.23
N LYS A 477 -13.89 2.55 -0.53
CA LYS A 477 -15.15 3.18 -0.97
C LYS A 477 -15.02 3.62 -2.42
N VAL A 478 -16.02 3.29 -3.22
CA VAL A 478 -16.20 3.80 -4.59
C VAL A 478 -17.68 4.13 -4.75
N HIS A 479 -17.96 5.42 -4.85
CA HIS A 479 -19.30 5.98 -5.00
C HIS A 479 -19.44 6.56 -6.39
N ILE A 480 -20.52 6.21 -7.07
CA ILE A 480 -20.77 6.56 -8.46
C ILE A 480 -22.12 7.25 -8.53
N TYR A 481 -22.12 8.47 -9.04
CA TYR A 481 -23.31 9.29 -9.27
C TYR A 481 -23.50 9.40 -10.78
N GLU A 482 -24.49 8.69 -11.32
CA GLU A 482 -24.77 8.60 -12.76
C GLU A 482 -25.85 9.62 -13.15
N ASN A 483 -25.77 10.11 -14.40
CA ASN A 483 -26.71 11.05 -15.00
C ASN A 483 -26.98 12.28 -14.13
N CYS A 484 -25.90 12.96 -13.74
CA CYS A 484 -25.99 14.19 -12.96
C CYS A 484 -26.59 15.32 -13.80
N LYS A 485 -27.59 16.01 -13.26
CA LYS A 485 -28.30 17.10 -13.94
C LYS A 485 -28.26 18.37 -13.12
N LYS A 486 -28.07 19.51 -13.78
CA LYS A 486 -28.11 20.81 -13.11
C LYS A 486 -29.55 21.32 -13.09
N ASN A 487 -30.05 21.62 -11.89
CA ASN A 487 -31.37 22.17 -11.66
C ASN A 487 -31.51 23.61 -12.15
#